data_AF-A0A935XXI4-F1
#
_entry.id   AF-A0A935XXI4-F1
#
_cell.length_a   1.000
_cell.length_b   1.000
_cell.length_c   1.000
_cell.angle_alpha   90.00
_cell.angle_beta   90.00
_cell.angle_gamma   90.00
#
_symmetry.space_group_name_H-M   'P 1'
#
loop_
_entity.id
_entity.type
_entity.pdbx_description
1 polymer ?
#
loop_
_entity_poly.entity_id
_entity_poly.type
_entity_poly.pdbx_seq_one_letter_code
_entity_poly.pdbx_strand_id
1 'polypeptide(L)'
;MEPKICPCCGEVFQPRPQVQNQTYCSSPACQRERRQAWQRKKLQDDRFYRENRQDAQRAWRERNPDYSSNYRAKNQQYADRNRDQQRAKPNGVQRFELSKTDMSILMSGIPAGIYRIRPVPLSQSAKMDAWIVEISPVCGDCPCKTDACKDRT
;
A
#
# COMPACT_ATOMS: atom_id res chain seq x y z
N MET A 1 8.27 38.54 -18.39
CA MET A 1 7.88 37.12 -18.25
C MET A 1 6.56 36.94 -18.96
N GLU A 2 6.52 36.10 -19.98
CA GLU A 2 5.29 35.84 -20.73
C GLU A 2 4.29 35.01 -19.91
N PRO A 3 2.99 35.26 -20.08
CA PRO A 3 1.95 34.46 -19.43
C PRO A 3 2.00 33.01 -19.89
N LYS A 4 1.73 32.07 -18.98
CA LYS A 4 1.75 30.62 -19.23
C LYS A 4 0.42 29.99 -18.83
N ILE A 5 0.07 28.87 -19.45
CA ILE A 5 -1.12 28.08 -19.08
C ILE A 5 -0.72 27.07 -18.01
N CYS A 6 -1.49 26.99 -16.92
CA CYS A 6 -1.27 26.00 -15.88
C CYS A 6 -1.73 24.62 -16.35
N PRO A 7 -0.90 23.57 -16.29
CA PRO A 7 -1.30 22.22 -16.71
C PRO A 7 -2.30 21.54 -15.77
N CYS A 8 -2.53 22.08 -14.57
CA CYS A 8 -3.47 21.52 -13.59
C CYS A 8 -4.87 22.12 -13.70
N CYS A 9 -5.01 23.45 -13.81
CA CYS A 9 -6.31 24.12 -13.86
C CYS A 9 -6.65 24.71 -15.23
N GLY A 10 -5.70 24.75 -16.19
CA GLY A 10 -5.91 25.35 -17.50
C GLY A 10 -5.92 26.89 -17.51
N GLU A 11 -5.83 27.54 -16.35
CA GLU A 11 -5.83 29.00 -16.28
C GLU A 11 -4.50 29.61 -16.73
N VAL A 12 -4.59 30.77 -17.38
CA VAL A 12 -3.44 31.60 -17.69
C VAL A 12 -2.92 32.26 -16.42
N PHE A 13 -1.62 32.19 -16.17
CA PHE A 13 -0.97 32.83 -15.03
C PHE A 13 0.32 33.52 -15.45
N GLN A 14 0.73 34.52 -14.69
CA GLN A 14 2.00 35.20 -14.89
C GLN A 14 3.07 34.57 -13.98
N PRO A 15 4.14 33.98 -14.55
CA PRO A 15 5.21 33.37 -13.76
C PRO A 15 5.91 34.39 -12.85
N ARG A 16 6.28 33.96 -11.65
CA ARG A 16 7.01 34.79 -10.68
C ARG A 16 8.49 34.93 -11.09
N PRO A 17 9.06 36.14 -11.17
CA PRO A 17 10.46 36.37 -11.55
C PRO A 17 11.47 35.55 -10.75
N GLN A 18 11.17 35.26 -9.47
CA GLN A 18 12.03 34.50 -8.58
C GLN A 18 12.11 33.00 -8.93
N VAL A 19 11.22 32.51 -9.80
CA VAL A 19 11.12 31.09 -10.17
C VAL A 19 11.23 30.96 -11.69
N GLN A 20 12.48 30.87 -12.16
CA GLN A 20 12.83 30.89 -13.59
C GLN A 20 12.06 29.84 -14.43
N ASN A 21 11.64 28.72 -13.83
CA ASN A 21 10.93 27.63 -14.50
C ASN A 21 9.57 27.31 -13.87
N GLN A 22 8.79 28.32 -13.49
CA GLN A 22 7.44 28.08 -12.97
C GLN A 22 6.53 27.50 -14.07
N THR A 23 6.04 26.27 -13.84
CA THR A 23 5.14 25.54 -14.75
C THR A 23 3.69 25.48 -14.27
N TYR A 24 3.44 25.64 -12.97
CA TYR A 24 2.09 25.64 -12.37
C TYR A 24 1.78 27.01 -11.79
N CYS A 25 0.50 27.43 -11.83
CA CYS A 25 0.06 28.66 -11.18
C CYS A 25 0.25 28.58 -9.65
N SER A 26 0.21 29.71 -8.96
CA SER A 26 0.48 29.78 -7.51
C SER A 26 -0.66 29.24 -6.63
N SER A 27 -1.77 28.74 -7.20
CA SER A 27 -2.88 28.22 -6.41
C SER A 27 -2.44 27.02 -5.56
N PRO A 28 -2.92 26.89 -4.31
CA PRO A 28 -2.51 25.79 -3.43
C PRO A 28 -2.80 24.41 -4.01
N ALA A 29 -3.92 24.25 -4.72
CA ALA A 29 -4.30 23.00 -5.38
C ALA A 29 -3.29 22.62 -6.48
N CYS A 30 -2.97 23.55 -7.38
CA CYS A 30 -2.02 23.29 -8.47
C CYS A 30 -0.60 23.06 -7.95
N GLN A 31 -0.20 23.73 -6.87
CA GLN A 31 1.09 23.49 -6.23
C GLN A 31 1.17 22.14 -5.52
N ARG A 32 0.05 21.62 -4.98
CA ARG A 32 -0.01 20.23 -4.48
C ARG A 32 0.18 19.24 -5.62
N GLU A 33 -0.54 19.42 -6.73
CA GLU A 33 -0.42 18.54 -7.89
C GLU A 33 1.01 18.54 -8.45
N ARG A 34 1.63 19.72 -8.60
CA ARG A 34 3.04 19.84 -9.00
C ARG A 34 3.97 18.98 -8.13
N ARG A 35 3.82 19.06 -6.80
CA ARG A 35 4.65 18.28 -5.86
C ARG A 35 4.38 16.78 -5.98
N GLN A 36 3.13 16.38 -6.18
CA GLN A 36 2.76 14.97 -6.38
C GLN A 36 3.30 14.43 -7.70
N ALA A 37 3.19 15.18 -8.80
CA ALA A 37 3.77 14.82 -10.09
C ALA A 37 5.30 14.65 -10.01
N TRP A 38 5.98 15.58 -9.34
CA TRP A 38 7.43 15.46 -9.10
C TRP A 38 7.77 14.21 -8.27
N GLN A 39 7.00 13.93 -7.22
CA GLN A 39 7.22 12.75 -6.38
C GLN A 39 7.00 11.45 -7.15
N ARG A 40 5.93 11.38 -7.96
CA ARG A 40 5.65 10.23 -8.84
C ARG A 40 6.79 9.99 -9.82
N LYS A 41 7.23 11.05 -10.51
CA LYS A 41 8.38 10.98 -11.42
C LYS A 41 9.65 10.52 -10.72
N LYS A 42 9.95 11.07 -9.53
CA LYS A 42 11.11 10.63 -8.74
C LYS A 42 11.04 9.16 -8.34
N LEU A 43 9.86 8.66 -7.97
CA LEU A 43 9.68 7.24 -7.64
C LEU A 43 9.79 6.30 -8.85
N GLN A 44 9.65 6.81 -10.08
CA GLN A 44 9.78 6.07 -11.33
C GLN A 44 11.21 6.10 -11.86
N ASP A 45 11.81 7.29 -11.92
CA ASP A 45 13.10 7.51 -12.59
C ASP A 45 14.31 7.17 -11.69
N ASP A 46 14.16 7.30 -10.37
CA ASP A 46 15.27 7.18 -9.42
C ASP A 46 15.18 5.88 -8.62
N ARG A 47 16.04 4.93 -8.99
CA ARG A 47 16.09 3.58 -8.40
C ARG A 47 16.38 3.59 -6.90
N PHE A 48 17.13 4.58 -6.41
CA PHE A 48 17.56 4.66 -5.01
C PHE A 48 16.69 5.58 -4.16
N TYR A 49 15.82 6.38 -4.78
CA TYR A 49 14.98 7.34 -4.06
C TYR A 49 14.10 6.68 -2.99
N ARG A 50 13.62 5.45 -3.25
CA ARG A 50 12.82 4.68 -2.27
C ARG A 50 13.64 4.30 -1.05
N GLU A 51 14.83 3.76 -1.25
CA GLU A 51 15.74 3.32 -0.19
C GLU A 51 16.20 4.51 0.65
N ASN A 52 16.67 5.58 0.01
CA ASN A 52 17.10 6.78 0.72
C ASN A 52 15.96 7.40 1.57
N ARG A 53 14.71 7.34 1.09
CA ARG A 53 13.56 7.80 1.88
C ARG A 53 13.32 6.92 3.11
N GLN A 54 13.50 5.61 2.99
CA GLN A 54 13.36 4.66 4.10
C GLN A 54 14.49 4.84 5.12
N ASP A 55 15.73 4.99 4.66
CA ASP A 55 16.89 5.18 5.53
C ASP A 55 16.81 6.51 6.27
N ALA A 56 16.43 7.59 5.59
CA ALA A 56 16.18 8.86 6.25
C ALA A 56 15.08 8.75 7.32
N GLN A 57 13.98 8.02 7.02
CA GLN A 57 12.91 7.80 7.99
C GLN A 57 13.36 6.93 9.17
N ARG A 58 14.17 5.91 8.92
CA ARG A 58 14.77 5.05 9.95
C ARG A 58 15.67 5.86 10.87
N ALA A 59 16.66 6.55 10.31
CA ALA A 59 17.59 7.38 11.06
C ALA A 59 16.87 8.47 11.87
N TRP A 60 15.80 9.05 11.31
CA TRP A 60 15.01 10.03 12.05
C TRP A 60 14.27 9.39 13.24
N ARG A 61 13.68 8.20 13.09
CA ARG A 61 13.02 7.49 14.20
C ARG A 61 14.00 7.05 15.29
N GLU A 62 15.18 6.58 14.89
CA GLU A 62 16.25 6.19 15.82
C GLU A 62 16.72 7.38 16.66
N ARG A 63 16.82 8.57 16.06
CA ARG A 63 17.15 9.81 16.78
C ARG A 63 15.99 10.36 17.61
N ASN A 64 14.75 9.96 17.32
CA ASN A 64 13.54 10.53 17.92
C ASN A 64 12.57 9.41 18.38
N PRO A 65 13.00 8.51 19.27
CA PRO A 65 12.21 7.33 19.66
C PRO A 65 10.86 7.72 20.29
N ASP A 66 10.86 8.76 21.12
CA ASP A 66 9.67 9.19 21.87
C ASP A 66 8.76 10.15 21.11
N TYR A 67 9.17 10.61 19.93
CA TYR A 67 8.43 11.64 19.19
C TYR A 67 6.98 11.23 18.95
N SER A 68 6.75 9.98 18.53
CA SER A 68 5.40 9.53 18.17
C SER A 68 4.46 9.50 19.38
N SER A 69 4.96 9.08 20.55
CA SER A 69 4.22 9.09 21.81
C SER A 69 3.91 10.52 22.24
N ASN A 70 4.94 11.36 22.27
CA ASN A 70 4.83 12.77 22.66
C ASN A 70 3.90 13.56 21.73
N TYR A 71 3.97 13.32 20.42
CA TYR A 71 3.10 13.97 19.45
C TYR A 71 1.63 13.58 19.67
N ARG A 72 1.34 12.29 19.91
CA ARG A 72 -0.05 11.84 20.18
C ARG A 72 -0.57 12.36 21.51
N ALA A 73 0.26 12.37 22.56
CA ALA A 73 -0.10 12.92 23.86
C ALA A 73 -0.43 14.43 23.77
N LYS A 74 0.33 15.19 22.96
CA LYS A 74 0.06 16.62 22.72
C LYS A 74 -1.13 16.88 21.79
N ASN A 75 -1.49 15.92 20.92
CA ASN A 75 -2.54 16.07 19.91
C ASN A 75 -3.63 15.00 20.07
N GLN A 76 -4.24 14.92 21.26
CA GLN A 76 -5.24 13.88 21.59
C GLN A 76 -6.41 13.85 20.60
N GLN A 77 -7.00 15.01 20.28
CA GLN A 77 -8.11 15.08 19.33
C GLN A 77 -7.75 14.53 17.93
N TYR A 78 -6.51 14.75 17.48
CA TYR A 78 -6.02 14.17 16.23
C TYR A 78 -5.87 12.65 16.36
N ALA A 79 -5.30 12.18 17.48
CA ALA A 79 -5.10 10.76 17.73
C ALA A 79 -6.43 9.99 17.82
N ASP A 80 -7.45 10.58 18.45
CA ASP A 80 -8.77 9.97 18.61
C ASP A 80 -9.51 9.91 17.28
N ARG A 81 -9.54 11.01 16.51
CA ARG A 81 -10.10 10.99 15.14
C ARG A 81 -9.42 9.94 14.25
N ASN A 82 -8.09 9.81 14.35
CA ASN A 82 -7.37 8.79 13.59
C ASN A 82 -7.79 7.38 14.03
N ARG A 83 -7.93 7.14 15.33
CA ARG A 83 -8.39 5.87 15.90
C ARG A 83 -9.81 5.52 15.43
N ASP A 84 -10.72 6.49 15.45
CA ASP A 84 -12.10 6.31 15.00
C ASP A 84 -12.17 6.03 13.50
N GLN A 85 -11.38 6.73 12.69
CA GLN A 85 -11.27 6.44 11.25
C GLN A 85 -10.69 5.04 10.97
N GLN A 86 -9.74 4.55 11.77
CA GLN A 86 -9.23 3.19 11.62
C GLN A 86 -10.27 2.14 12.04
N ARG A 87 -11.11 2.44 13.04
CA ARG A 87 -12.21 1.57 13.47
C ARG A 87 -13.37 1.55 12.48
N ALA A 88 -13.69 2.71 11.89
CA ALA A 88 -14.80 2.90 10.97
C ALA A 88 -14.50 2.41 9.55
N LYS A 89 -13.24 2.10 9.22
CA LYS A 89 -12.94 1.35 8.00
C LYS A 89 -13.51 -0.06 8.16
N PRO A 90 -14.53 -0.46 7.39
CA PRO A 90 -14.89 -1.87 7.33
C PRO A 90 -13.64 -2.60 6.86
N ASN A 91 -13.12 -3.48 7.71
CA ASN A 91 -12.15 -4.47 7.29
C ASN A 91 -12.83 -5.28 6.17
N GLY A 92 -12.58 -4.93 4.91
CA GLY A 92 -12.90 -5.76 3.74
C GLY A 92 -12.10 -7.06 3.71
N VAL A 93 -11.40 -7.39 4.79
CA VAL A 93 -10.86 -8.70 5.10
C VAL A 93 -11.51 -9.10 6.41
N GLN A 94 -12.38 -10.10 6.36
CA GLN A 94 -13.02 -10.72 7.52
C GLN A 94 -12.00 -10.82 8.66
N ARG A 95 -12.27 -10.09 9.73
CA ARG A 95 -11.52 -10.16 10.98
C ARG A 95 -11.87 -11.51 11.58
N PHE A 96 -11.11 -12.55 11.26
CA PHE A 96 -11.08 -13.74 12.11
C PHE A 96 -10.71 -13.26 13.51
N GLU A 97 -11.64 -13.40 14.46
CA GLU A 97 -11.43 -13.07 15.86
C GLU A 97 -10.36 -14.00 16.43
N LEU A 98 -9.12 -13.56 16.36
CA LEU A 98 -8.01 -14.24 17.00
C LEU A 98 -7.82 -13.64 18.39
N SER A 99 -8.45 -14.26 19.39
CA SER A 99 -7.96 -14.19 20.75
C SER A 99 -6.54 -14.78 20.75
N LYS A 100 -5.62 -14.21 21.55
CA LYS A 100 -4.19 -14.58 21.56
C LYS A 100 -3.89 -16.06 21.82
N THR A 101 -4.89 -16.84 22.22
CA THR A 101 -4.81 -18.28 22.50
C THR A 101 -4.99 -19.15 21.25
N ASP A 102 -5.51 -18.61 20.14
CA ASP A 102 -6.00 -19.41 19.00
C ASP A 102 -5.05 -19.47 17.78
N MET A 103 -3.93 -18.74 17.81
CA MET A 103 -2.94 -18.78 16.71
C MET A 103 -2.25 -20.15 16.58
N SER A 104 -2.15 -20.90 17.68
CA SER A 104 -1.64 -22.29 17.63
C SER A 104 -2.66 -23.24 17.01
N ILE A 105 -3.96 -23.05 17.27
CA ILE A 105 -5.04 -23.91 16.74
C ILE A 105 -5.23 -23.70 15.24
N LEU A 106 -5.06 -22.46 14.74
CA LEU A 106 -5.18 -22.14 13.32
C LEU A 106 -4.04 -22.72 12.45
N MET A 107 -2.85 -22.91 13.02
CA MET A 107 -1.73 -23.57 12.33
C MET A 107 -1.83 -25.09 12.34
N SER A 108 -2.56 -25.68 13.30
CA SER A 108 -2.85 -27.12 13.37
C SER A 108 -3.82 -27.61 12.27
N GLY A 109 -4.59 -26.70 11.67
CA GLY A 109 -5.59 -27.01 10.65
C GLY A 109 -5.07 -26.98 9.21
N ILE A 110 -3.80 -26.63 8.99
CA ILE A 110 -3.18 -26.63 7.65
C ILE A 110 -2.43 -27.97 7.49
N PRO A 111 -2.99 -28.95 6.77
CA PRO A 111 -2.31 -30.21 6.57
C PRO A 111 -0.97 -30.00 5.85
N ALA A 112 0.05 -30.75 6.24
CA ALA A 112 1.29 -30.77 5.46
C ALA A 112 1.00 -31.29 4.06
N GLY A 113 1.41 -30.56 3.02
CA GLY A 113 1.07 -30.93 1.64
C GLY A 113 1.53 -29.89 0.61
N ILE A 114 1.23 -30.20 -0.65
CA ILE A 114 1.51 -29.29 -1.77
C ILE A 114 0.36 -28.32 -1.90
N TYR A 115 0.68 -27.03 -1.98
CA TYR A 115 -0.29 -25.95 -2.16
C TYR A 115 -0.05 -25.24 -3.48
N ARG A 116 -1.14 -24.74 -4.07
CA ARG A 116 -1.12 -23.89 -5.26
C ARG A 116 -1.49 -22.47 -4.87
N ILE A 117 -0.70 -21.51 -5.35
CA ILE A 117 -0.91 -20.08 -5.15
C ILE A 117 -1.45 -19.47 -6.45
N ARG A 118 -2.54 -18.71 -6.37
CA ARG A 118 -3.10 -17.96 -7.51
C ARG A 118 -3.35 -16.50 -7.18
N PRO A 119 -3.00 -15.56 -8.06
CA PRO A 119 -3.35 -14.15 -7.87
C PRO A 119 -4.87 -13.97 -7.98
N VAL A 120 -5.46 -13.26 -7.02
CA VAL A 120 -6.87 -12.87 -7.06
C VAL A 120 -6.95 -11.44 -7.60
N PRO A 121 -7.55 -11.21 -8.78
CA PRO A 121 -7.72 -9.86 -9.29
C PRO A 121 -8.73 -9.12 -8.41
N LEU A 122 -8.27 -8.09 -7.71
CA LEU A 122 -9.13 -7.22 -6.90
C LEU A 122 -9.91 -6.27 -7.81
N SER A 123 -11.23 -6.30 -7.71
CA SER A 123 -12.11 -5.39 -8.44
C SER A 123 -12.13 -3.97 -7.87
N GLN A 124 -11.55 -3.70 -6.69
CA GLN A 124 -11.35 -2.33 -6.21
C GLN A 124 -10.41 -2.26 -5.01
N SER A 125 -9.41 -1.39 -5.09
CA SER A 125 -8.69 -0.76 -3.97
C SER A 125 -7.80 -1.66 -3.07
N ALA A 126 -6.85 -2.39 -3.64
CA ALA A 126 -5.60 -2.62 -2.92
C ALA A 126 -4.70 -1.39 -3.04
N LYS A 127 -4.08 -0.99 -1.93
CA LYS A 127 -2.88 -0.15 -1.98
C LYS A 127 -1.89 -0.79 -2.96
N MET A 128 -1.26 0.03 -3.80
CA MET A 128 -0.41 -0.38 -4.94
C MET A 128 0.76 -1.33 -4.64
N ASP A 129 0.95 -1.76 -3.39
CA ASP A 129 2.10 -2.56 -2.92
C ASP A 129 1.72 -3.93 -2.32
N ALA A 130 0.46 -4.37 -2.41
CA ALA A 130 0.02 -5.66 -1.84
C ALA A 130 -0.64 -6.58 -2.89
N TRP A 131 -0.10 -7.79 -3.04
CA TRP A 131 -0.66 -8.85 -3.88
C TRP A 131 -1.57 -9.73 -3.02
N ILE A 132 -2.83 -9.89 -3.42
CA ILE A 132 -3.73 -10.87 -2.80
C ILE A 132 -3.67 -12.16 -3.60
N VAL A 133 -3.45 -13.26 -2.88
CA VAL A 133 -3.37 -14.59 -3.46
C VAL A 133 -4.33 -15.54 -2.75
N GLU A 134 -4.94 -16.42 -3.52
CA GLU A 134 -5.63 -17.61 -3.04
C GLU A 134 -4.60 -18.73 -2.90
N ILE A 135 -4.58 -19.39 -1.74
CA ILE A 135 -3.75 -20.58 -1.49
C ILE A 135 -4.70 -21.76 -1.27
N SER A 136 -4.66 -22.75 -2.16
CA SER A 136 -5.50 -23.95 -2.07
C SER A 136 -4.62 -25.22 -2.01
N PRO A 137 -4.98 -26.25 -1.23
CA PRO A 137 -4.28 -27.52 -1.27
C PRO A 137 -4.44 -28.17 -2.64
N VAL A 138 -3.36 -28.75 -3.15
CA VAL A 138 -3.36 -29.65 -4.29
C VAL A 138 -3.58 -31.04 -3.71
N CYS A 139 -4.79 -31.60 -3.83
CA CYS A 139 -5.03 -32.98 -3.42
C CYS A 139 -4.08 -33.90 -4.20
N GLY A 140 -3.15 -34.55 -3.51
CA GLY A 140 -2.33 -35.63 -4.05
C GLY A 140 -3.14 -36.90 -4.30
N ASP A 141 -4.25 -37.07 -3.58
CA ASP A 141 -5.14 -38.22 -3.67
C ASP A 141 -6.38 -37.87 -4.48
N CYS A 142 -6.22 -37.86 -5.81
CA CYS A 142 -7.35 -37.89 -6.72
C CYS A 142 -7.73 -39.37 -6.93
N PRO A 143 -8.90 -39.85 -6.47
CA PRO A 143 -9.34 -41.23 -6.73
C PRO A 143 -9.68 -41.51 -8.21
N CYS A 144 -9.46 -40.57 -9.13
CA CYS A 144 -9.69 -40.76 -10.56
C CYS A 144 -8.57 -41.53 -11.30
N LYS A 145 -7.67 -42.22 -10.59
CA LYS A 145 -6.62 -43.08 -11.20
C LYS A 145 -6.61 -44.53 -10.71
N THR A 146 -7.68 -45.01 -10.10
CA THR A 146 -7.91 -46.44 -9.95
C THR A 146 -9.00 -46.86 -10.92
N ASP A 147 -8.60 -47.14 -12.17
CA ASP A 147 -9.13 -48.18 -13.05
C ASP A 147 -8.82 -47.86 -14.51
N ALA A 148 -7.78 -48.49 -15.05
CA ALA A 148 -7.73 -49.05 -16.42
C ALA A 148 -6.31 -49.45 -16.81
N CYS A 149 -5.81 -50.54 -16.21
CA CYS A 149 -4.95 -51.48 -16.94
C CYS A 149 -5.52 -52.87 -16.72
N LYS A 150 -6.60 -53.19 -17.45
CA LYS A 150 -6.95 -54.58 -17.72
C LYS A 150 -6.09 -55.02 -18.88
N ASP A 151 -5.24 -56.00 -18.61
CA ASP A 151 -4.60 -56.85 -19.61
C ASP A 151 -5.60 -57.26 -20.70
N ARG A 152 -5.17 -57.14 -21.96
CA ARG A 152 -5.63 -57.99 -23.05
C ARG A 152 -4.45 -58.35 -23.94
N THR A 153 -3.99 -59.57 -23.68
CA THR A 153 -3.43 -60.59 -24.59
C THR A 153 -2.09 -60.31 -25.27
#